data_AF-A0A2G9MMR3-F1
#
_entry.id   AF-A0A2G9MMR3-F1
#
_cell.length_a   1.000
_cell.length_b   1.000
_cell.length_c   1.000
_cell.angle_alpha   90.00
_cell.angle_beta   90.00
_cell.angle_gamma   90.00
#
_symmetry.space_group_name_H-M   'P 1'
#
loop_
_entity.id
_entity.type
_entity.pdbx_description
1 polymer ?
#
loop_
_entity_poly.entity_id
_entity_poly.type
_entity_poly.pdbx_seq_one_letter_code
_entity_poly.pdbx_strand_id
1 'polypeptide(L)'
;MRKPRLTGIYYPAAQTLIDKQLIEAFTSEKGPGDIPVAPSNKKEHVKGIIVPMYPYDLAAPCAGWAYKALSETNVPDVVIILGQSKTEDDGFTIDPYETPYGIVRVDQALAREIEK
;
A
#
# COMPACT_ATOMS: atom_id res chain seq x y z
N MET A 1 6.99 -14.60 9.93
CA MET A 1 7.23 -13.17 9.61
C MET A 1 7.79 -13.07 8.21
N ARG A 2 7.15 -12.30 7.33
CA ARG A 2 7.54 -12.17 5.92
C ARG A 2 8.48 -10.99 5.74
N LYS A 3 9.71 -11.28 5.29
CA LYS A 3 10.73 -10.27 4.97
C LYS A 3 10.42 -9.55 3.65
N PRO A 4 10.72 -8.25 3.52
CA PRO A 4 10.47 -7.50 2.28
C PRO A 4 11.50 -7.89 1.21
N ARG A 5 11.08 -8.70 0.22
CA ARG A 5 12.00 -9.27 -0.80
C ARG A 5 12.37 -8.30 -1.91
N LEU A 6 11.62 -7.20 -2.07
CA LEU A 6 11.78 -6.24 -3.16
C LEU A 6 12.48 -4.94 -2.72
N THR A 7 12.95 -4.88 -1.48
CA THR A 7 13.73 -3.74 -0.97
C THR A 7 15.04 -3.61 -1.74
N GLY A 8 15.36 -2.38 -2.15
CA GLY A 8 16.49 -2.07 -3.02
C GLY A 8 16.26 -2.38 -4.51
N ILE A 9 15.08 -2.92 -4.88
CA ILE A 9 14.71 -3.25 -6.26
C ILE A 9 13.49 -2.42 -6.70
N TYR A 10 12.40 -2.46 -5.93
CA TYR A 10 11.16 -1.73 -6.24
C TYR A 10 11.05 -0.41 -5.49
N TYR A 11 11.74 -0.29 -4.36
CA TYR A 11 11.80 0.90 -3.52
C TYR A 11 13.11 0.87 -2.72
N PRO A 12 13.63 2.03 -2.27
CA PRO A 12 14.85 2.13 -1.49
C PRO A 12 14.82 1.34 -0.16
N ALA A 13 15.99 0.96 0.35
CA ALA A 13 16.08 0.29 1.66
C ALA A 13 15.90 1.26 2.85
N ALA A 14 16.40 2.48 2.72
CA ALA A 14 16.30 3.48 3.76
C ALA A 14 14.93 4.16 3.71
N GLN A 15 14.21 4.16 4.83
CA GLN A 15 12.91 4.80 4.97
C GLN A 15 12.91 6.27 4.49
N THR A 16 13.95 7.03 4.84
CA THR A 16 14.08 8.45 4.43
C THR A 16 14.15 8.64 2.91
N LEU A 17 14.72 7.67 2.18
CA LEU A 17 14.74 7.70 0.71
C LEU A 17 13.38 7.32 0.13
N ILE A 18 12.66 6.42 0.79
CA ILE A 18 11.27 6.09 0.41
C ILE A 18 10.40 7.33 0.57
N ASP A 19 10.48 8.02 1.71
CA ASP A 19 9.71 9.24 1.97
C ASP A 19 9.98 10.30 0.91
N LYS A 20 11.25 10.51 0.54
CA LYS A 20 11.63 11.43 -0.52
C LYS A 20 11.02 11.05 -1.87
N GLN A 21 11.13 9.78 -2.28
CA GLN A 21 10.55 9.30 -3.54
C GLN A 21 9.03 9.43 -3.56
N LEU A 22 8.35 9.14 -2.45
CA LEU A 22 6.90 9.30 -2.36
C LEU A 22 6.51 10.78 -2.45
N ILE A 23 7.19 11.69 -1.73
CA ILE A 23 6.93 13.14 -1.85
C ILE A 23 7.10 13.58 -3.31
N GLU A 24 8.23 13.26 -3.94
CA GLU A 24 8.50 13.59 -5.35
C GLU A 24 7.44 13.02 -6.29
N ALA A 25 7.04 11.76 -6.11
CA ALA A 25 6.02 11.12 -6.91
C ALA A 25 4.65 11.81 -6.77
N PHE A 26 4.26 12.14 -5.53
CA PHE A 26 2.98 12.79 -5.24
C PHE A 26 2.92 14.21 -5.80
N THR A 27 4.00 14.99 -5.68
CA THR A 27 4.06 16.39 -6.15
C THR A 27 4.50 16.54 -7.61
N SER A 28 4.81 15.45 -8.32
CA SER A 28 5.18 15.51 -9.73
C SER A 28 3.99 15.87 -10.62
N GLU A 29 4.25 16.31 -11.86
CA GLU A 29 3.21 16.58 -12.87
C GLU A 29 2.35 15.34 -13.21
N LYS A 30 2.87 14.14 -12.95
CA LYS A 30 2.15 12.86 -13.17
C LYS A 30 1.43 12.38 -11.91
N GLY A 31 1.73 12.96 -10.75
CA GLY A 31 1.11 12.65 -9.47
C GLY A 31 -0.08 13.55 -9.17
N PRO A 32 -0.72 13.38 -7.99
CA PRO A 32 -1.84 14.20 -7.55
C PRO A 32 -1.55 15.69 -7.35
N GLY A 33 -0.28 16.10 -7.33
CA GLY A 33 0.16 17.50 -7.19
C GLY A 33 0.45 17.94 -5.76
N ASP A 34 0.04 17.15 -4.77
CA ASP A 34 0.18 17.40 -3.34
C ASP A 34 0.26 16.08 -2.56
N ILE A 35 0.72 16.16 -1.31
CA ILE A 35 0.73 15.02 -0.40
C ILE A 35 -0.65 14.82 0.24
N PRO A 36 -1.04 13.59 0.61
CA PRO A 36 -2.34 13.37 1.21
C PRO A 36 -2.48 14.07 2.55
N VAL A 37 -3.68 14.59 2.78
CA VAL A 37 -4.06 15.18 4.07
C VAL A 37 -4.70 14.09 4.94
N ALA A 38 -4.58 14.27 6.26
CA ALA A 38 -5.13 13.36 7.26
C ALA A 38 -6.62 13.02 7.00
N PRO A 39 -7.12 11.90 7.57
CA PRO A 39 -8.47 11.41 7.35
C PRO A 39 -9.48 12.54 7.48
N SER A 40 -10.29 12.74 6.44
CA SER A 40 -11.31 13.78 6.42
C SER A 40 -12.67 13.15 6.68
N ASN A 41 -13.54 13.85 7.43
CA ASN A 41 -14.94 13.46 7.65
C ASN A 41 -15.80 13.65 6.37
N LYS A 42 -15.26 13.32 5.19
CA LYS A 42 -15.98 13.38 3.91
C LYS A 42 -17.16 12.41 3.96
N LYS A 43 -18.29 12.82 3.36
CA LYS A 43 -19.51 12.00 3.27
C LYS A 43 -19.35 10.80 2.33
N GLU A 44 -18.46 10.91 1.35
CA GLU A 44 -18.17 9.83 0.40
C GLU A 44 -16.85 9.17 0.77
N HIS A 45 -16.85 7.84 0.78
CA HIS A 45 -15.73 7.02 1.23
C HIS A 45 -15.23 6.14 0.10
N VAL A 46 -13.92 6.19 -0.16
CA VAL A 46 -13.24 5.23 -1.03
C VAL A 46 -13.22 3.87 -0.32
N LYS A 47 -13.92 2.88 -0.89
CA LYS A 47 -14.00 1.52 -0.32
C LYS A 47 -12.84 0.62 -0.73
N GLY A 48 -12.10 1.00 -1.76
CA GLY A 48 -11.00 0.23 -2.31
C GLY A 48 -10.34 0.95 -3.47
N ILE A 49 -9.13 0.52 -3.81
CA ILE A 49 -8.35 1.08 -4.90
C ILE A 49 -7.71 -0.05 -5.72
N ILE A 50 -7.38 0.25 -6.98
CA ILE A 50 -6.57 -0.59 -7.84
C ILE A 50 -5.33 0.21 -8.20
N VAL A 51 -4.16 -0.36 -7.94
CA VAL A 51 -2.87 0.29 -8.20
C VAL A 51 -1.92 -0.66 -8.92
N PRO A 52 -1.00 -0.15 -9.76
CA PRO A 52 0.02 -0.98 -10.40
C PRO A 52 1.01 -1.55 -9.39
N MET A 53 1.51 -2.77 -9.65
CA MET A 53 2.61 -3.40 -8.90
C MET A 53 3.90 -3.34 -9.74
N TYR A 54 4.60 -2.21 -9.66
CA TYR A 54 5.87 -1.96 -10.36
C TYR A 54 6.80 -1.09 -9.49
N PRO A 55 8.12 -0.97 -9.80
CA PRO A 55 9.02 -0.11 -9.05
C PRO A 55 8.53 1.35 -8.93
N TYR A 56 8.86 1.99 -7.81
CA TYR A 56 8.37 3.34 -7.45
C TYR A 56 8.71 4.38 -8.50
N ASP A 57 9.92 4.32 -9.07
CA ASP A 57 10.39 5.24 -10.11
C ASP A 57 9.48 5.27 -11.36
N LEU A 58 8.65 4.24 -11.54
CA LEU A 58 7.75 4.10 -12.70
C LEU A 58 6.27 4.17 -12.33
N ALA A 59 5.89 3.58 -11.19
CA ALA A 59 4.49 3.42 -10.80
C ALA A 59 4.02 4.39 -9.72
N ALA A 60 4.91 4.97 -8.90
CA ALA A 60 4.51 5.75 -7.73
C ALA A 60 3.65 6.97 -8.08
N PRO A 61 3.93 7.78 -9.12
CA PRO A 61 3.08 8.91 -9.46
C PRO A 61 1.64 8.51 -9.80
N CYS A 62 1.48 7.40 -10.54
CA CYS A 62 0.16 6.86 -10.89
C CYS A 62 -0.57 6.32 -9.65
N ALA A 63 0.10 5.50 -8.83
CA ALA A 63 -0.46 4.96 -7.60
C ALA A 63 -0.83 6.05 -6.58
N GLY A 64 -0.10 7.18 -6.58
CA GLY A 64 -0.32 8.32 -5.68
C GLY A 64 -1.73 8.88 -5.74
N TRP A 65 -2.36 8.94 -6.93
CA TRP A 65 -3.76 9.38 -7.07
C TRP A 65 -4.73 8.54 -6.23
N ALA A 66 -4.58 7.22 -6.31
CA ALA A 66 -5.45 6.28 -5.61
C ALA A 66 -5.17 6.29 -4.09
N TYR A 67 -3.90 6.26 -3.70
CA TYR A 67 -3.54 6.32 -2.28
C TYR A 67 -3.90 7.65 -1.62
N LYS A 68 -3.85 8.79 -2.35
CA LYS A 68 -4.36 10.07 -1.85
C LYS A 68 -5.85 9.98 -1.55
N ALA A 69 -6.65 9.51 -2.50
CA ALA A 69 -8.08 9.37 -2.31
C ALA A 69 -8.44 8.42 -1.14
N LEU A 70 -7.67 7.33 -0.98
CA LEU A 70 -7.85 6.38 0.11
C LEU A 70 -7.46 6.98 1.48
N SER A 71 -6.34 7.69 1.58
CA SER A 71 -5.85 8.26 2.85
C SER A 71 -6.66 9.44 3.35
N GLU A 72 -7.32 10.17 2.45
CA GLU A 72 -8.26 11.23 2.81
C GLU A 72 -9.64 10.70 3.24
N THR A 73 -9.88 9.38 3.15
CA THR A 73 -11.08 8.70 3.66
C THR A 73 -10.90 8.30 5.14
N ASN A 74 -11.97 7.84 5.80
CA ASN A 74 -11.89 7.22 7.11
C ASN A 74 -10.92 6.03 7.12
N VAL A 75 -10.12 5.92 8.19
CA VAL A 75 -9.20 4.79 8.38
C VAL A 75 -10.00 3.54 8.71
N PRO A 76 -9.87 2.45 7.93
CA PRO A 76 -10.54 1.19 8.23
C PRO A 76 -9.80 0.43 9.35
N ASP A 77 -10.53 -0.41 10.09
CA ASP A 77 -9.94 -1.31 11.09
C ASP A 77 -9.05 -2.38 10.45
N VAL A 78 -9.42 -2.83 9.24
CA VAL A 78 -8.71 -3.86 8.48
C VAL A 78 -8.65 -3.49 6.99
N VAL A 79 -7.48 -3.68 6.38
CA VAL A 79 -7.27 -3.52 4.93
C VAL A 79 -6.97 -4.89 4.32
N ILE A 80 -7.66 -5.21 3.23
CA ILE A 80 -7.42 -6.42 2.44
C ILE A 80 -6.60 -6.04 1.20
N ILE A 81 -5.42 -6.65 1.02
CA ILE A 81 -4.56 -6.45 -0.14
C ILE A 81 -4.63 -7.70 -1.01
N LEU A 82 -5.19 -7.57 -2.21
CA LEU A 82 -5.27 -8.65 -3.19
C LEU A 82 -4.20 -8.46 -4.25
N GLY A 83 -3.38 -9.49 -4.47
CA GLY A 83 -2.33 -9.50 -5.48
C GLY A 83 -2.50 -10.69 -6.41
N GLN A 84 -2.05 -10.54 -7.65
CA GLN A 84 -2.03 -11.67 -8.59
C GLN A 84 -0.87 -12.61 -8.26
N SER A 85 -1.14 -13.90 -8.25
CA SER A 85 -0.08 -14.92 -8.23
C SER A 85 0.28 -15.34 -9.65
N LYS A 86 1.52 -15.79 -9.85
CA LYS A 86 1.93 -16.52 -11.06
C LYS A 86 1.68 -18.02 -10.95
N THR A 87 1.25 -18.49 -9.78
CA THR A 87 0.82 -19.86 -9.52
C THR A 87 -0.68 -19.97 -9.73
N GLU A 88 -1.15 -21.16 -10.09
CA GLU A 88 -2.59 -21.47 -10.20
C GLU A 88 -3.26 -21.58 -8.81
N ASP A 89 -2.46 -21.68 -7.74
CA ASP A 89 -2.98 -21.75 -6.38
C ASP A 89 -3.27 -20.35 -5.80
N ASP A 90 -4.45 -20.22 -5.22
CA ASP A 90 -4.79 -19.14 -4.32
C ASP A 90 -4.06 -19.33 -2.98
N GLY A 91 -3.66 -18.22 -2.36
CA GLY A 91 -2.97 -18.27 -1.08
C GLY A 91 -3.08 -16.97 -0.32
N PHE A 92 -3.26 -17.10 0.98
CA PHE A 92 -3.14 -16.01 1.94
C PHE A 92 -2.10 -16.39 3.00
N THR A 93 -1.75 -15.44 3.86
CA THR A 93 -0.76 -15.69 4.91
C THR A 93 -1.26 -15.10 6.23
N ILE A 94 -1.03 -15.82 7.32
CA ILE A 94 -1.29 -15.35 8.70
C ILE A 94 -0.06 -14.71 9.35
N ASP A 95 1.06 -14.67 8.62
CA ASP A 95 2.32 -14.12 9.08
C ASP A 95 2.35 -12.60 8.94
N PRO A 96 2.83 -11.85 9.95
CA PRO A 96 3.07 -10.42 9.83
C PRO A 96 4.08 -10.09 8.71
N TYR A 97 3.89 -8.94 8.09
CA TYR A 97 4.79 -8.39 7.07
C TYR A 97 5.73 -7.37 7.70
N GLU A 98 7.03 -7.54 7.45
CA GLU A 98 8.01 -6.50 7.76
C GLU A 98 8.08 -5.51 6.60
N THR A 99 8.07 -4.22 6.95
CA THR A 99 8.20 -3.12 6.01
C THR A 99 9.28 -2.15 6.50
N PRO A 100 9.80 -1.27 5.63
CA PRO A 100 10.70 -0.20 6.06
C PRO A 100 10.12 0.73 7.13
N TYR A 101 8.79 0.78 7.29
CA TYR A 101 8.07 1.58 8.29
C TYR A 101 7.73 0.78 9.57
N GLY A 102 8.17 -0.47 9.67
CA GLY A 102 7.87 -1.37 10.77
C GLY A 102 6.99 -2.56 10.37
N ILE A 103 6.42 -3.23 11.37
CA ILE A 103 5.68 -4.49 11.17
C ILE A 103 4.20 -4.19 10.94
N VAL A 104 3.67 -4.67 9.82
CA VAL A 104 2.24 -4.73 9.53
C VAL A 104 1.71 -6.08 10.01
N ARG A 105 0.77 -6.06 10.96
CA ARG A 105 0.15 -7.27 11.52
C ARG A 105 -0.95 -7.74 10.59
N VAL A 106 -1.11 -9.06 10.48
CA VAL A 106 -2.26 -9.66 9.80
C VAL A 106 -3.36 -9.91 10.84
N ASP A 107 -4.60 -9.57 10.50
CA ASP A 107 -5.75 -9.99 11.28
C ASP A 107 -5.94 -11.51 11.14
N GLN A 108 -5.42 -12.25 12.12
CA GLN A 108 -5.45 -13.71 12.11
C GLN A 108 -6.86 -14.28 12.33
N ALA A 109 -7.74 -13.55 13.02
CA ALA A 109 -9.11 -14.00 13.23
C ALA A 109 -9.87 -13.91 11.90
N LEU A 110 -9.79 -12.76 11.21
CA LEU A 110 -10.40 -12.59 9.91
C LEU A 110 -9.81 -13.55 8.86
N ALA A 111 -8.48 -13.71 8.83
CA ALA A 111 -7.84 -14.61 7.87
C ALA A 111 -8.32 -16.06 8.00
N ARG A 112 -8.54 -16.54 9.23
CA ARG A 112 -9.08 -17.89 9.49
C ARG A 112 -10.56 -18.03 9.13
N GLU A 113 -11.34 -16.97 9.23
CA GLU A 113 -12.74 -16.99 8.77
C GLU A 113 -12.83 -16.99 7.24
N ILE A 114 -11.90 -16.33 6.54
CA ILE A 114 -11.83 -16.33 5.06
C ILE A 114 -11.37 -17.68 4.50
N GLU A 115 -10.53 -18.43 5.23
CA GLU A 115 -10.03 -19.75 4.80
C GLU A 115 -11.10 -20.84 4.74
N LYS A 116 -12.20 -20.68 5.49
CA LYS A 116 -13.26 -21.71 5.62
C LYS A 116 -14.10 -21.83 4.35
#